data_AF-A0A3G6IZF3-F1
#
_entry.id   AF-A0A3G6IZF3-F1
#
_cell.length_a   1.000
_cell.length_b   1.000
_cell.length_c   1.000
_cell.angle_alpha   90.00
_cell.angle_beta   90.00
_cell.angle_gamma   90.00
#
_symmetry.space_group_name_H-M   'P 1'
#
loop_
_entity.id
_entity.type
_entity.pdbx_description
1 polymer ?
#
loop_
_entity_poly.entity_id
_entity_poly.type
_entity_poly.pdbx_seq_one_letter_code
_entity_poly.pdbx_strand_id
1 'polypeptide(L)'
;MHDAGTPKRKRRFSSIDHPNPEAVAAFVDDELSSTAKHRVHIHLVHCEECRDEVNRQRLASARLRACEDVSAPEPLLHRLQSIAKSCPDGPGVEDTVMERFSLRSSIEQASRRFRHLREEG
;
A
#
# COMPACT_ATOMS: atom_id res chain seq x y z
N MET A 1 2.14 -51.03 -2.02
CA MET A 1 2.97 -49.98 -2.63
C MET A 1 2.57 -48.68 -1.95
N HIS A 2 3.29 -48.24 -0.92
CA HIS A 2 2.97 -47.02 -0.17
C HIS A 2 3.98 -45.94 -0.55
N ASP A 3 3.49 -44.90 -1.22
CA ASP A 3 4.23 -43.71 -1.60
C ASP A 3 4.41 -42.83 -0.35
N ALA A 4 5.62 -42.84 0.22
CA ALA A 4 5.98 -42.02 1.36
C ALA A 4 6.49 -40.66 0.86
N GLY A 5 5.55 -39.74 0.62
CA GLY A 5 5.86 -38.33 0.37
C GLY A 5 6.65 -37.74 1.53
N THR A 6 7.91 -37.40 1.29
CA THR A 6 8.77 -36.75 2.28
C THR A 6 8.24 -35.34 2.59
N PRO A 7 8.08 -34.96 3.88
CA PRO A 7 7.61 -33.62 4.21
C PRO A 7 8.70 -32.60 3.84
N LYS A 8 8.39 -31.73 2.86
CA LYS A 8 9.23 -30.58 2.49
C LYS A 8 9.51 -29.75 3.74
N ARG A 9 10.75 -29.78 4.21
CA ARG A 9 11.22 -29.06 5.39
C ARG A 9 10.97 -27.56 5.19
N LYS A 10 9.99 -26.99 5.93
CA LYS A 10 9.72 -25.54 5.93
C LYS A 10 11.03 -24.83 6.28
N ARG A 11 11.45 -23.89 5.42
CA ARG A 11 12.70 -23.13 5.61
C ARG A 11 12.61 -22.44 6.96
N ARG A 12 13.50 -22.84 7.88
CA ARG A 12 13.71 -22.14 9.14
C ARG A 12 14.45 -20.86 8.78
N PHE A 13 13.77 -19.74 8.89
CA PHE A 13 14.43 -18.46 9.03
C PHE A 13 15.13 -18.49 10.43
N SER A 14 16.09 -17.61 10.71
CA SER A 14 16.83 -17.53 12.00
C SER A 14 16.74 -16.12 12.56
N SER A 15 16.49 -15.93 13.87
CA SER A 15 16.45 -14.76 14.81
C SER A 15 16.59 -13.28 14.33
N ILE A 16 17.09 -13.06 13.11
CA ILE A 16 16.62 -12.12 12.04
C ILE A 16 15.20 -12.53 11.52
N ASP A 17 14.53 -13.44 12.22
CA ASP A 17 13.34 -14.15 11.79
C ASP A 17 12.11 -13.27 11.61
N HIS A 18 11.98 -12.23 12.44
CA HIS A 18 10.82 -11.34 12.48
C HIS A 18 11.24 -9.94 11.99
N PRO A 19 10.33 -9.19 11.35
CA PRO A 19 10.55 -7.77 11.10
C PRO A 19 10.89 -7.06 12.41
N ASN A 20 11.80 -6.08 12.35
CA ASN A 20 12.03 -5.16 13.47
C ASN A 20 10.66 -4.60 13.92
N PRO A 21 10.35 -4.51 15.23
CA PRO A 21 9.14 -3.84 15.73
C PRO A 21 8.83 -2.50 15.06
N GLU A 22 9.85 -1.67 14.79
CA GLU A 22 9.70 -0.40 14.06
C GLU A 22 9.20 -0.62 12.62
N ALA A 23 9.62 -1.70 11.96
CA ALA A 23 9.12 -2.05 10.63
C ALA A 23 7.69 -2.58 10.67
N VAL A 24 7.25 -3.19 11.78
CA VAL A 24 5.85 -3.58 11.97
C VAL A 24 4.98 -2.34 12.14
N ALA A 25 5.41 -1.37 12.96
CA ALA A 25 4.71 -0.10 13.13
C ALA A 25 4.59 0.66 11.81
N ALA A 26 5.73 0.86 11.12
CA ALA A 26 5.74 1.50 9.80
C ALA A 26 4.92 0.73 8.75
N PHE A 27 4.79 -0.59 8.85
CA PHE A 27 3.92 -1.37 7.97
C PHE A 27 2.43 -1.13 8.26
N VAL A 28 2.07 -1.00 9.53
CA VAL A 28 0.69 -0.72 9.97
C VAL A 28 0.27 0.70 9.57
N ASP A 29 1.20 1.66 9.65
CA ASP A 29 0.99 3.06 9.30
C ASP A 29 1.18 3.38 7.81
N ASP A 30 1.53 2.37 7.00
CA ASP A 30 1.78 2.47 5.54
C ASP A 30 2.97 3.36 5.13
N GLU A 31 3.99 3.42 5.98
CA GLU A 31 5.19 4.26 5.80
C GLU A 31 6.41 3.49 5.25
N LEU A 32 6.26 2.19 5.01
CA LEU A 32 7.33 1.40 4.40
C LEU A 32 7.48 1.67 2.90
N SER A 33 8.73 1.66 2.41
CA SER A 33 8.99 1.57 0.97
C SER A 33 8.36 0.32 0.36
N SER A 34 8.01 0.38 -0.92
CA SER A 34 7.35 -0.72 -1.64
C SER A 34 8.10 -2.07 -1.48
N THR A 35 9.42 -2.05 -1.59
CA THR A 35 10.28 -3.23 -1.40
C THR A 35 10.25 -3.75 0.04
N ALA A 36 10.27 -2.88 1.04
CA ALA A 36 10.20 -3.29 2.45
C ALA A 36 8.82 -3.86 2.79
N LYS A 37 7.75 -3.19 2.32
CA LYS A 37 6.35 -3.64 2.47
C LYS A 37 6.14 -5.03 1.87
N HIS A 38 6.70 -5.29 0.68
CA HIS A 38 6.61 -6.60 0.04
C HIS A 38 7.28 -7.71 0.87
N ARG A 39 8.46 -7.46 1.45
CA ARG A 39 9.11 -8.43 2.34
C ARG A 39 8.29 -8.74 3.58
N VAL A 40 7.68 -7.72 4.19
CA VAL A 40 6.79 -7.91 5.34
C VAL A 40 5.57 -8.74 4.93
N HIS A 41 4.94 -8.45 3.79
CA HIS A 41 3.84 -9.27 3.29
C HIS A 41 4.21 -10.75 3.13
N ILE A 42 5.36 -11.05 2.51
CA ILE A 42 5.85 -12.43 2.38
C ILE A 42 6.02 -13.06 3.76
N HIS A 43 6.59 -12.33 4.72
CA HIS A 43 6.79 -12.83 6.08
C HIS A 43 5.45 -13.15 6.77
N LEU A 44 4.44 -12.27 6.64
CA LEU A 44 3.11 -12.46 7.23
C LEU A 44 2.37 -13.71 6.71
N VAL A 45 2.66 -14.18 5.50
CA VAL A 45 2.10 -15.44 5.00
C VAL A 45 2.59 -16.63 5.83
N HIS A 46 3.84 -16.58 6.29
CA HIS A 46 4.52 -17.71 6.91
C HIS A 46 4.58 -17.65 8.44
N CYS A 47 4.36 -16.47 9.03
CA CYS A 47 4.48 -16.25 10.47
C CYS A 47 3.15 -15.79 11.08
N GLU A 48 2.60 -16.58 12.00
CA GLU A 48 1.36 -16.26 12.72
C GLU A 48 1.56 -15.16 13.76
N GLU A 49 2.65 -15.20 14.51
CA GLU A 49 2.97 -14.22 15.54
C GLU A 49 3.02 -12.78 14.98
N CYS A 50 3.64 -12.59 13.81
CA CYS A 50 3.66 -11.27 13.17
C CYS A 50 2.30 -10.84 12.62
N ARG A 51 1.41 -11.79 12.25
CA ARG A 51 0.02 -11.45 11.92
C ARG A 51 -0.71 -10.93 13.14
N ASP A 52 -0.53 -11.57 14.29
CA ASP A 52 -1.16 -11.16 15.54
C ASP A 52 -0.63 -9.80 16.02
N GLU A 53 0.67 -9.55 15.92
CA GLU A 53 1.26 -8.23 16.22
C GLU A 53 0.67 -7.14 15.32
N VAL A 54 0.63 -7.35 14.00
CA VAL A 54 0.02 -6.39 13.06
C VAL A 54 -1.44 -6.12 13.41
N ASN A 55 -2.21 -7.16 13.76
CA ASN A 55 -3.60 -7.00 14.16
C ASN A 55 -3.74 -6.21 15.47
N ARG A 56 -2.89 -6.49 16.47
CA ARG A 56 -2.87 -5.73 17.74
C ARG A 56 -2.56 -4.26 17.51
N GLN A 57 -1.55 -3.95 16.70
CA GLN A 57 -1.18 -2.57 16.39
C GLN A 57 -2.28 -1.85 15.59
N ARG A 58 -2.88 -2.51 14.60
CA ARG A 58 -4.04 -1.95 13.87
C ARG A 58 -5.21 -1.62 14.78
N LEU A 59 -5.52 -2.50 15.73
CA LEU A 59 -6.56 -2.26 16.72
C LEU A 59 -6.20 -1.07 17.63
N ALA A 60 -4.94 -0.97 18.06
CA ALA A 60 -4.47 0.16 18.85
C ALA A 60 -4.60 1.48 18.06
N SER A 61 -4.12 1.54 16.81
CA SER A 61 -4.25 2.71 15.95
C SER A 61 -5.71 3.08 15.68
N ALA A 62 -6.59 2.09 15.47
CA ALA A 62 -8.02 2.34 15.29
C ALA A 62 -8.66 2.95 16.54
N ARG A 63 -8.32 2.45 17.73
CA ARG A 63 -8.80 3.00 19.01
C ARG A 63 -8.33 4.44 19.23
N LEU A 64 -7.08 4.75 18.90
CA LEU A 64 -6.55 6.11 19.00
C LEU A 64 -7.28 7.07 18.05
N ARG A 65 -7.55 6.64 16.81
CA ARG A 65 -8.29 7.44 15.82
C ARG A 65 -9.76 7.66 16.18
N ALA A 66 -10.36 6.73 16.92
CA ALA A 66 -11.74 6.85 17.40
C ALA A 66 -11.86 7.71 18.67
N CYS A 67 -10.75 8.18 19.24
CA CYS A 67 -10.76 9.04 20.43
C CYS A 67 -11.20 10.46 20.03
N GLU A 68 -12.33 10.92 20.56
CA GLU A 68 -12.90 12.24 20.25
C GLU A 68 -12.27 13.39 21.06
N ASP A 69 -11.50 13.08 22.10
CA ASP A 69 -10.90 14.07 23.01
C ASP A 69 -9.73 14.87 22.37
N VAL A 70 -9.29 14.49 21.17
CA VAL A 70 -8.20 15.15 20.45
C VAL A 70 -8.79 15.92 19.25
N SER A 71 -9.07 17.20 19.45
CA SER A 71 -9.46 18.12 18.37
C SER A 71 -8.33 19.08 18.01
N ALA A 72 -8.25 19.43 16.72
CA ALA A 72 -7.42 20.55 16.28
C ALA A 72 -7.90 21.88 16.91
N PRO A 73 -6.98 22.84 17.17
CA PRO A 73 -7.37 24.16 17.62
C PRO A 73 -8.25 24.89 16.60
N GLU A 74 -9.27 25.62 17.07
CA GLU A 74 -10.19 26.39 16.21
C GLU A 74 -9.45 27.31 15.21
N PRO A 75 -8.41 28.07 15.60
CA PRO A 75 -7.74 28.99 14.67
C PRO A 75 -7.09 28.26 13.49
N LEU A 76 -6.64 27.01 13.69
CA LEU A 76 -6.08 26.18 12.62
C LEU A 76 -7.19 25.76 11.65
N LEU A 77 -8.34 25.34 12.16
CA LEU A 77 -9.49 24.97 11.33
C LEU A 77 -9.98 26.15 10.50
N HIS A 78 -10.10 27.34 11.09
CA HIS A 78 -10.48 28.55 10.37
C HIS A 78 -9.48 28.88 9.25
N ARG A 79 -8.17 28.76 9.53
CA ARG A 79 -7.12 28.99 8.53
C ARG A 79 -7.16 27.97 7.39
N LEU A 80 -7.37 26.69 7.69
CA LEU A 80 -7.50 25.63 6.68
C LEU A 80 -8.74 25.85 5.79
N GLN A 81 -9.87 26.23 6.37
CA GLN A 81 -11.08 26.57 5.61
C GLN A 81 -10.89 27.79 4.70
N SER A 82 -10.09 28.78 5.13
CA SER A 82 -9.76 29.94 4.30
C SER A 82 -8.92 29.55 3.09
N ILE A 83 -7.93 28.65 3.24
CA ILE A 83 -7.12 28.14 2.13
C ILE A 83 -8.02 27.48 1.08
N ALA A 84 -8.92 26.60 1.51
CA ALA A 84 -9.85 25.92 0.62
C ALA A 84 -10.73 26.89 -0.19
N LYS A 85 -11.13 28.02 0.40
CA LYS A 85 -11.91 29.07 -0.29
C LYS A 85 -11.08 29.95 -1.22
N SER A 86 -9.76 29.98 -1.04
CA SER A 86 -8.84 30.86 -1.78
C SER A 86 -8.19 30.19 -2.99
N CYS A 87 -8.26 28.86 -3.09
CA CYS A 87 -7.79 28.15 -4.28
C CYS A 87 -8.83 28.29 -5.40
N PRO A 88 -8.44 28.69 -6.63
CA PRO A 88 -9.29 28.50 -7.79
C PRO A 88 -9.60 27.00 -7.94
N ASP A 89 -10.79 26.67 -8.45
CA ASP A 89 -11.16 25.30 -8.73
C ASP A 89 -10.06 24.66 -9.60
N GLY A 90 -9.39 23.66 -9.05
CA GLY A 90 -8.49 22.81 -9.82
C GLY A 90 -9.27 22.08 -10.92
N PRO A 91 -8.61 21.51 -11.93
CA PRO A 91 -9.30 20.69 -12.93
C PRO A 91 -10.17 19.64 -12.22
N GLY A 92 -11.40 19.45 -12.71
CA GLY A 92 -12.33 18.52 -12.10
C GLY A 92 -11.71 17.13 -11.98
N VAL A 93 -12.15 16.35 -11.00
CA VAL A 93 -11.70 14.96 -10.86
C VAL A 93 -12.04 14.17 -12.14
N GLU A 94 -13.14 14.51 -12.80
CA GLU A 94 -13.55 13.99 -14.11
C GLU A 94 -12.55 14.35 -15.21
N ASP A 95 -12.07 15.59 -15.26
CA ASP A 95 -11.08 16.06 -16.26
C ASP A 95 -9.76 15.32 -16.10
N THR A 96 -9.29 15.18 -14.87
CA THR A 96 -8.02 14.48 -14.53
C THR A 96 -8.09 12.98 -14.84
N VAL A 97 -9.26 12.37 -14.62
CA VAL A 97 -9.51 10.95 -14.88
C VAL A 97 -9.58 10.70 -16.40
N MET A 98 -10.26 11.56 -17.15
CA MET A 98 -10.38 11.46 -18.60
C MET A 98 -9.04 11.58 -19.33
N GLU A 99 -8.15 12.50 -18.89
CA GLU A 99 -6.79 12.61 -19.42
C GLU A 99 -5.98 11.32 -19.22
N ARG A 100 -6.01 10.74 -18.01
CA ARG A 100 -5.30 9.48 -17.71
C ARG A 100 -5.77 8.31 -18.58
N PHE A 101 -7.08 8.20 -18.80
CA PHE A 101 -7.63 7.15 -19.67
C PHE A 101 -7.22 7.34 -21.12
N SER A 102 -7.23 8.57 -21.63
CA SER A 102 -6.81 8.91 -22.99
C SER A 102 -5.33 8.58 -23.23
N LEU A 103 -4.46 8.92 -22.28
CA LEU A 103 -3.03 8.60 -22.35
C LEU A 103 -2.79 7.08 -22.37
N ARG A 104 -3.47 6.32 -21.49
CA ARG A 104 -3.36 4.85 -21.46
C ARG A 104 -3.81 4.22 -22.78
N SER A 105 -4.92 4.70 -23.34
CA SER A 105 -5.45 4.22 -24.63
C SER A 105 -4.50 4.55 -25.80
N SER A 106 -3.88 5.73 -25.78
CA SER A 106 -2.91 6.15 -26.80
C SER A 106 -1.64 5.30 -26.79
N ILE A 107 -1.11 4.99 -25.60
CA ILE A 107 0.03 4.09 -25.41
C ILE A 107 -0.31 2.68 -25.92
N GLU A 108 -1.52 2.19 -25.60
CA GLU A 108 -1.98 0.88 -26.05
C GLU A 108 -2.10 0.81 -27.58
N GLN A 109 -2.65 1.84 -28.21
CA GLN A 109 -2.76 1.92 -29.67
C GLN A 109 -1.38 1.97 -30.36
N ALA A 110 -0.43 2.72 -29.81
CA ALA A 110 0.95 2.78 -30.31
C ALA A 110 1.65 1.40 -30.21
N SER A 111 1.44 0.69 -29.11
CA SER A 111 2.02 -0.65 -28.90
C SER A 111 1.52 -1.68 -29.91
N ARG A 112 0.24 -1.61 -30.29
CA ARG A 112 -0.38 -2.48 -31.30
C ARG A 112 0.21 -2.21 -32.69
N ARG A 113 0.39 -0.93 -33.05
CA ARG A 113 1.03 -0.53 -34.31
C ARG A 113 2.48 -1.03 -34.41
N PHE A 114 3.25 -0.90 -33.34
CA PHE A 114 4.63 -1.39 -33.29
C PHE A 114 4.74 -2.91 -33.43
N ARG A 115 3.76 -3.66 -32.92
CA ARG A 115 3.72 -5.12 -33.06
C ARG A 115 3.50 -5.55 -34.50
N HIS A 116 2.57 -4.91 -35.22
CA HIS A 116 2.32 -5.22 -36.63
C HIS A 116 3.52 -4.92 -37.53
N LEU A 117 4.24 -3.81 -37.29
CA LEU A 117 5.46 -3.48 -38.05
C LEU A 117 6.61 -4.48 -37.88
N ARG A 118 6.57 -5.31 -36.83
CA ARG A 118 7.58 -6.34 -36.54
C ARG A 118 7.21 -7.71 -37.13
N GLU A 119 5.96 -7.92 -37.50
CA GLU A 119 5.47 -9.17 -38.12
C GLU A 119 5.58 -9.16 -39.65
N GLU A 120 5.78 -7.97 -40.26
CA GLU A 120 5.87 -7.76 -41.71
C GLU A 120 7.32 -7.64 -42.24
N GLY A 121 8.35 -7.87 -41.42
CA GLY A 121 9.76 -7.85 -41.80
C GLY A 121 10.49 -9.12 -41.41
#